data_AF-A0A0Q5V1H5-F1
#
_entry.id   AF-A0A0Q5V1H5-F1
#
_cell.length_a   1.000
_cell.length_b   1.000
_cell.length_c   1.000
_cell.angle_alpha   90.00
_cell.angle_beta   90.00
_cell.angle_gamma   90.00
#
_symmetry.space_group_name_H-M   'P 1'
#
loop_
_entity.id
_entity.type
_entity.pdbx_description
1 polymer ?
#
loop_
_entity_poly.entity_id
_entity_poly.type
_entity_poly.pdbx_seq_one_letter_code
_entity_poly.pdbx_strand_id
1 'polypeptide(L)' 'MTATASTIKCPICDQPAVAEFKPFCSSRHRDRDLLQWLGEGYRIPGRSIAQTGLDSAEDPD' A
#
# COMPACT_ATOMS: atom_id res chain seq x y z
N MET A 1 11.96 -2.36 -35.37
CA MET A 1 12.46 -2.10 -34.00
C MET A 1 11.29 -2.25 -33.05
N THR A 2 11.13 -3.41 -32.43
CA THR A 2 10.04 -3.65 -31.46
C THR A 2 10.64 -4.43 -30.30
N ALA A 3 11.00 -3.71 -29.24
CA ALA A 3 11.43 -4.31 -28.00
C ALA A 3 10.18 -4.57 -27.14
N THR A 4 9.83 -5.83 -26.98
CA THR A 4 8.80 -6.31 -26.06
C THR A 4 9.31 -6.15 -24.62
N ALA A 5 9.18 -4.95 -24.06
CA ALA A 5 9.58 -4.64 -22.69
C ALA A 5 8.51 -5.13 -21.71
N SER A 6 8.92 -5.93 -20.72
CA SER A 6 8.04 -6.46 -19.67
C SER A 6 7.17 -5.36 -19.07
N THR A 7 5.86 -5.46 -19.30
CA THR A 7 4.88 -4.38 -19.14
C THR A 7 4.46 -4.24 -17.68
N ILE A 8 5.37 -3.81 -16.80
CA ILE A 8 4.97 -3.34 -15.48
C ILE A 8 4.01 -2.17 -15.72
N LYS A 9 2.77 -2.34 -15.29
CA LYS A 9 1.74 -1.31 -15.37
C LYS A 9 1.80 -0.43 -14.13
N CYS A 10 1.53 0.86 -14.30
CA CYS A 10 1.38 1.79 -13.21
C CYS A 10 0.22 1.34 -12.31
N PRO A 11 0.43 1.10 -11.01
CA PRO A 11 -0.61 0.60 -10.11
C PRO A 11 -1.74 1.62 -9.86
N ILE A 12 -1.58 2.87 -10.29
CA ILE A 12 -2.56 3.95 -10.09
C ILE A 12 -3.45 4.16 -11.33
N CYS A 13 -2.96 3.87 -12.54
CA CYS A 13 -3.68 4.22 -13.77
C CYS A 13 -3.52 3.24 -14.95
N ASP A 14 -2.86 2.09 -14.72
CA ASP A 14 -2.62 1.01 -15.69
C ASP A 14 -1.80 1.35 -16.94
N GLN A 15 -1.31 2.58 -17.08
CA GLN A 15 -0.39 2.96 -18.15
C GLN A 15 0.96 2.24 -18.00
N PRO A 16 1.71 2.02 -19.10
CA PRO A 16 3.02 1.39 -19.04
C PRO A 16 3.97 2.21 -18.16
N ALA A 17 4.67 1.55 -17.24
CA ALA A 17 5.66 2.20 -16.40
C ALA A 17 6.85 2.67 -17.26
N VAL A 18 7.39 3.84 -16.93
CA VAL A 18 8.57 4.40 -17.59
C VAL A 18 9.80 4.16 -16.73
N ALA A 19 10.96 3.90 -17.35
CA ALA A 19 12.17 3.44 -16.65
C ALA A 19 12.59 4.35 -15.48
N GLU A 20 12.44 5.67 -15.64
CA GLU A 20 12.79 6.68 -14.63
C GLU A 20 11.87 6.66 -13.40
N PHE A 21 10.59 6.29 -13.58
CA PHE A 21 9.58 6.37 -12.52
C PHE A 21 9.05 5.00 -12.09
N LYS A 22 9.69 3.88 -12.47
CA LYS A 22 9.24 2.53 -12.11
C LYS A 22 8.97 2.42 -10.59
N PRO A 23 7.80 1.87 -10.18
CA PRO A 23 6.79 1.14 -10.96
C PRO A 23 5.70 2.02 -11.64
N PHE A 24 5.84 3.35 -11.64
CA PHE A 24 4.83 4.30 -12.12
C PHE A 24 5.09 4.79 -13.55
N CYS A 25 4.08 5.45 -14.12
CA CYS A 25 4.19 6.08 -15.44
C CYS A 25 4.67 7.55 -15.40
N SER A 26 4.73 8.20 -14.22
CA SER A 26 5.13 9.61 -14.07
C SER A 26 5.50 9.98 -12.62
N SER A 27 6.23 11.09 -12.43
CA SER A 27 6.50 11.65 -11.09
C SER A 27 5.21 11.90 -10.30
N ARG A 28 4.16 12.42 -10.95
CA ARG A 28 2.86 12.68 -10.30
C ARG A 28 2.30 11.45 -9.60
N HIS A 29 2.40 10.27 -10.22
CA HIS A 29 1.91 9.03 -9.62
C HIS A 29 2.84 8.49 -8.52
N ARG A 30 4.15 8.69 -8.65
CA ARG A 30 5.10 8.41 -7.56
C ARG A 30 4.81 9.27 -6.32
N ASP A 31 4.61 10.58 -6.53
CA ASP A 31 4.42 11.53 -5.42
C ASP A 31 3.03 11.32 -4.77
N ARG A 32 2.00 10.95 -5.54
CA ARG A 32 0.69 10.55 -5.00
C ARG A 32 0.79 9.30 -4.14
N ASP A 33 1.55 8.30 -4.58
CA ASP A 33 1.79 7.08 -3.82
C ASP A 33 2.47 7.40 -2.48
N LEU A 34 3.49 8.26 -2.51
CA LEU A 34 4.17 8.74 -1.30
C LEU A 34 3.20 9.41 -0.32
N LEU A 35 2.26 10.24 -0.81
CA LEU A 35 1.25 10.84 0.05
C LEU A 35 0.29 9.80 0.67
N GLN A 36 -0.02 8.70 -0.03
CA GLN A 36 -0.80 7.60 0.54
C GLN A 36 -0.02 6.88 1.65
N TRP A 37 1.29 6.70 1.48
CA TRP A 37 2.15 6.16 2.54
C TRP A 37 2.19 7.06 3.77
N LEU A 38 2.47 8.35 3.58
CA LEU A 38 2.62 9.31 4.69
C LEU A 38 1.27 9.61 5.37
N GLY A 39 0.19 9.62 4.61
CA GLY A 39 -1.17 9.85 5.10
C GLY A 39 -1.85 8.61 5.68
N GLU A 40 -1.09 7.53 5.89
CA GLU A 40 -1.62 6.28 6.43
C GLU A 40 -2.78 5.67 5.62
N GLY A 41 -2.81 5.94 4.30
CA GLY A 41 -3.82 5.41 3.38
C GLY A 41 -3.63 3.93 3.06
N TYR A 42 -2.40 3.43 3.18
CA TYR A 42 -2.12 1.99 3.09
C TYR A 42 -2.36 1.31 4.44
N ARG A 43 -3.48 0.59 4.55
CA ARG A 43 -3.88 -0.19 5.72
C ARG A 43 -4.24 -1.61 5.34
N ILE A 44 -3.83 -2.56 6.17
CA ILE A 44 -4.27 -3.95 6.07
C ILE A 44 -5.37 -4.15 7.12
N PRO A 45 -6.60 -4.53 6.72
CA PRO A 45 -7.66 -4.84 7.68
C PRO A 45 -7.21 -5.92 8.67
N GLY A 46 -7.27 -5.61 9.96
CA GLY A 46 -7.00 -6.58 11.02
C GLY A 46 -8.18 -7.54 11.19
N ARG A 47 -7.90 -8.77 11.64
CA ARG A 47 -8.93 -9.66 12.16
C ARG A 47 -9.51 -9.03 13.43
N SER A 48 -10.83 -9.05 13.60
CA SER A 48 -11.45 -8.67 14.87
C SER A 48 -10.89 -9.52 16.00
N ILE A 49 -10.24 -8.88 16.97
CA ILE A 49 -9.78 -9.58 18.17
C ILE A 49 -10.97 -9.64 19.12
N ALA A 50 -11.45 -10.85 19.44
CA ALA A 50 -12.35 -11.02 20.57
C ALA A 50 -11.62 -10.49 21.81
N GLN A 51 -12.24 -9.58 22.54
CA GLN A 51 -11.65 -8.99 23.75
C GLN A 51 -11.48 -10.09 24.82
N THR A 52 -10.40 -10.85 24.74
CA THR A 52 -9.94 -11.74 25.81
C THR A 52 -8.65 -11.12 26.34
N GLY A 53 -8.78 -9.96 26.99
CA GLY A 53 -7.68 -9.28 27.66
C GLY A 53 -7.31 -10.00 28.96
N LEU A 54 -6.00 -10.06 29.25
CA LEU A 54 -5.42 -10.56 30.50
C LEU A 54 -5.73 -9.65 31.72
N ASP A 55 -6.46 -8.55 31.51
CA ASP A 55 -6.88 -7.56 32.50
C ASP A 55 -8.31 -7.75 32.99
N SER A 56 -8.89 -8.95 32.80
CA SER A 56 -10.07 -9.34 33.59
C SER A 56 -9.65 -9.29 35.05
N ALA A 57 -10.07 -8.24 35.76
CA ALA A 57 -9.77 -8.03 37.16
C ALA A 57 -10.08 -9.32 37.92
N GLU A 58 -9.04 -9.98 38.44
CA GLU A 58 -9.23 -10.98 39.49
C GLU A 58 -9.86 -10.22 40.67
N ASP A 59 -11.12 -10.49 40.97
CA ASP A 59 -11.78 -10.10 42.22
C ASP A 59 -10.95 -10.66 43.39
N PRO A 60 -10.29 -9.84 44.22
CA PRO A 60 -9.73 -10.34 45.46
C PRO A 60 -10.85 -10.41 46.52
N ASP A 61 -11.04 -11.61 47.09
CA ASP A 61 -11.84 -11.89 48.29
C ASP A 61 -11.41 -11.04 49.50
#